data_AF-A0AAW0BZH8-F1
#
_entry.id   AF-A0AAW0BZH8-F1
#
_cell.length_a   1.000
_cell.length_b   1.000
_cell.length_c   1.000
_cell.angle_alpha   90.00
_cell.angle_beta   90.00
_cell.angle_gamma   90.00
#
_symmetry.space_group_name_H-M   'P 1'
#
loop_
_entity.id
_entity.type
_entity.pdbx_description
1 polymer ?
#
loop_
_entity_poly.entity_id
_entity_poly.type
_entity_poly.pdbx_seq_one_letter_code
_entity_poly.pdbx_strand_id
1 'polypeptide(L)'
;TYAICILSRFARHPLTLAFLEQNACWVVTRMLVLTADVVVLRTAKASVVVDRDSEYIESLNAGFSFIRFALIRDFSPRWVAQSVDAGLLRAVCRLAPLLEKQLHQFGRECVRHIIADTLPKHLVYLSVVKVVDREMNDIDDATLEKGVDGSWLAADWRSLQEVLTLRRSVAKISKEDKGSSRTLCDSKKARFMKNELYHPCGKMAPKKELQRCGGCLNVFYCSKQCQKEAWPNHRALCRLRTEDRATQTTEDRNALFPKADAQFFRELLSTDAGLHLGHMQNLAKREFPREKQGEYFALCLDYTDLRYPTGTCSLKDIRTYTAPPMNGEDEDEEVVVEHNKEMVRMVLRDPKAYTFIEATFAWGERRMSRNFMIRPNIWDKHVPQMVNFLGKKMCANEDVEENTPGFMKHLMNLGL
;
A
#
# COMPACT_ATOMS: atom_id res chain seq x y z
N THR A 1 4.16 -28.67 -15.98
CA THR A 1 4.18 -28.00 -14.66
C THR A 1 5.59 -27.78 -14.14
N TYR A 2 6.44 -28.81 -14.08
CA TYR A 2 7.81 -28.75 -13.55
C TYR A 2 8.69 -27.62 -14.13
N ALA A 3 8.74 -27.49 -15.46
CA ALA A 3 9.55 -26.45 -16.12
C ALA A 3 9.13 -25.02 -15.74
N ILE A 4 7.81 -24.76 -15.66
CA ILE A 4 7.27 -23.44 -15.28
C ILE A 4 7.56 -23.13 -13.81
N CYS A 5 7.46 -24.13 -12.92
CA CYS A 5 7.84 -23.97 -11.50
C CYS A 5 9.33 -23.65 -11.34
N ILE A 6 10.21 -24.33 -12.09
CA ILE A 6 11.65 -24.07 -12.08
C ILE A 6 11.94 -22.66 -12.60
N LEU A 7 11.37 -22.28 -13.75
CA LEU A 7 11.56 -20.95 -14.33
C LEU A 7 11.10 -19.85 -13.38
N SER A 8 9.96 -20.04 -12.70
CA SER A 8 9.46 -19.06 -11.73
C SER A 8 10.41 -18.78 -10.57
N ARG A 9 11.36 -19.68 -10.27
CA ARG A 9 12.37 -19.49 -9.20
C ARG A 9 13.54 -18.63 -9.64
N PHE A 10 13.80 -18.52 -10.94
CA PHE A 10 14.87 -17.68 -11.45
C PHE A 10 14.40 -16.23 -11.58
N ALA A 11 14.83 -15.39 -10.64
CA ALA A 11 14.63 -13.96 -10.72
C ALA A 11 15.17 -13.42 -12.04
N ARG A 12 14.41 -12.54 -12.70
CA ARG A 12 14.81 -11.81 -13.94
C ARG A 12 15.10 -12.66 -15.17
N HIS A 13 14.74 -13.95 -15.15
CA HIS A 13 14.84 -14.76 -16.35
C HIS A 13 13.82 -14.26 -17.41
N PRO A 14 14.21 -13.96 -18.66
CA PRO A 14 13.31 -13.39 -19.66
C PRO A 14 12.05 -14.23 -19.91
N LEU A 15 12.20 -15.56 -19.92
CA LEU A 15 11.05 -16.47 -20.05
C LEU A 15 10.06 -16.35 -18.88
N THR A 16 10.54 -16.08 -17.66
CA THR A 16 9.65 -15.92 -16.50
C THR A 16 8.76 -14.70 -16.69
N LEU A 17 9.32 -13.57 -17.10
CA LEU A 17 8.54 -12.38 -17.41
C LEU A 17 7.58 -12.62 -18.57
N ALA A 18 8.04 -13.25 -19.66
CA ALA A 18 7.20 -13.57 -20.81
C ALA A 18 5.99 -14.45 -20.42
N PHE A 19 6.17 -15.45 -19.56
CA PHE A 19 5.05 -16.26 -19.07
C PHE A 19 4.07 -15.45 -18.22
N LEU A 20 4.56 -14.59 -17.33
CA LEU A 20 3.70 -13.73 -16.50
C LEU A 20 2.90 -12.75 -17.35
N GLU A 21 3.52 -12.16 -18.37
CA GLU A 21 2.85 -11.29 -19.34
C GLU A 21 1.76 -12.02 -20.13
N GLN A 22 1.93 -13.32 -20.38
CA GLN A 22 0.92 -14.21 -20.97
C GLN A 22 -0.06 -14.81 -19.94
N ASN A 23 -0.28 -14.10 -18.83
CA ASN A 23 -1.28 -14.44 -17.81
C ASN A 23 -1.04 -15.79 -17.09
N ALA A 24 0.21 -16.24 -16.95
CA ALA A 24 0.50 -17.50 -16.27
C ALA A 24 -0.05 -17.57 -14.83
N CYS A 25 -0.03 -16.46 -14.08
CA CYS A 25 -0.61 -16.40 -12.73
C CYS A 25 -2.11 -16.71 -12.72
N TRP A 26 -2.86 -16.19 -13.69
CA TRP A 26 -4.28 -16.49 -13.82
C TRP A 26 -4.50 -17.97 -14.12
N VAL A 27 -3.81 -18.49 -15.15
CA VAL A 27 -3.98 -19.87 -15.62
C VAL A 27 -3.64 -20.87 -14.50
N VAL A 28 -2.52 -20.68 -13.82
CA VAL A 28 -2.10 -21.56 -12.72
C VAL A 28 -3.04 -21.44 -11.53
N THR A 29 -3.53 -20.25 -11.19
CA THR A 29 -4.51 -20.11 -10.11
C THR A 29 -5.84 -20.77 -10.45
N ARG A 30 -6.34 -20.65 -11.68
CA ARG A 30 -7.54 -21.36 -12.13
C ARG A 30 -7.36 -22.87 -12.06
N MET A 31 -6.19 -23.38 -12.41
CA MET A 31 -5.84 -24.79 -12.21
C MET A 31 -5.89 -25.18 -10.73
N LEU A 32 -5.36 -24.35 -9.82
CA LEU A 32 -5.46 -24.58 -8.37
C LEU A 32 -6.92 -24.63 -7.90
N VAL A 33 -7.77 -23.71 -8.34
CA VAL A 33 -9.21 -23.68 -7.99
C VAL A 33 -9.91 -24.96 -8.47
N LEU A 34 -9.72 -25.35 -9.73
CA LEU A 34 -10.34 -26.57 -10.27
C LEU A 34 -9.84 -27.83 -9.56
N THR A 35 -8.54 -27.89 -9.27
CA THR A 35 -7.94 -29.02 -8.56
C THR A 35 -8.45 -29.09 -7.11
N ALA A 36 -8.59 -27.94 -6.44
CA ALA A 36 -9.19 -27.86 -5.11
C ALA A 36 -10.61 -28.44 -5.08
N ASP A 37 -11.43 -28.10 -6.07
CA ASP A 37 -12.81 -28.57 -6.16
C ASP A 37 -12.87 -30.09 -6.33
N VAL A 38 -12.03 -30.65 -7.20
CA VAL A 38 -11.94 -32.10 -7.42
C VAL A 38 -11.49 -32.82 -6.14
N VAL A 39 -10.45 -32.32 -5.48
CA VAL A 39 -9.93 -32.92 -4.25
C VAL A 39 -10.97 -32.88 -3.14
N VAL A 40 -11.59 -31.73 -2.87
CA VAL A 40 -12.63 -31.57 -1.84
C VAL A 40 -13.82 -32.51 -2.10
N LEU A 41 -14.28 -32.61 -3.35
CA LEU A 41 -15.38 -33.52 -3.72
C LEU A 41 -15.01 -34.99 -3.50
N ARG A 42 -13.77 -35.40 -3.82
CA ARG A 42 -13.31 -36.77 -3.61
C ARG A 42 -13.17 -37.11 -2.13
N THR A 43 -12.64 -36.19 -1.32
CA THR A 43 -12.51 -36.38 0.12
C THR A 43 -13.87 -36.43 0.82
N ALA A 44 -14.84 -35.61 0.39
CA ALA A 44 -16.18 -35.58 0.97
C ALA A 44 -16.97 -36.88 0.72
N LYS A 45 -16.75 -37.55 -0.42
CA LYS A 45 -17.45 -38.79 -0.77
C LYS A 45 -16.86 -40.04 -0.09
N ALA A 46 -15.83 -39.90 0.75
CA ALA A 46 -15.10 -41.00 1.41
C ALA A 46 -14.63 -42.12 0.46
N SER A 47 -14.66 -41.88 -0.86
CA SER A 47 -14.52 -42.92 -1.88
C SER A 47 -13.07 -43.12 -2.32
N VAL A 48 -12.19 -42.17 -2.00
CA VAL A 48 -10.76 -42.21 -2.34
C VAL A 48 -10.00 -41.50 -1.22
N VAL A 49 -9.10 -42.22 -0.54
CA VAL A 49 -8.03 -41.57 0.22
C VAL A 49 -7.16 -40.87 -0.80
N VAL A 50 -7.21 -39.54 -0.87
CA VAL A 50 -6.29 -38.77 -1.69
C VAL A 50 -4.92 -38.95 -1.07
N ASP A 51 -4.12 -39.84 -1.65
CA ASP A 51 -2.75 -40.09 -1.20
C ASP A 51 -1.89 -38.85 -1.43
N ARG A 52 -0.87 -38.67 -0.58
CA ARG A 52 0.11 -37.59 -0.70
C ARG A 52 0.81 -37.61 -2.06
N ASP A 53 0.96 -38.80 -2.65
CA ASP A 53 1.63 -39.01 -3.93
C ASP A 53 0.64 -39.03 -5.12
N SER A 54 -0.60 -38.57 -4.93
CA SER A 54 -1.54 -38.42 -6.04
C SER A 54 -1.16 -37.23 -6.94
N GLU A 55 -1.37 -37.38 -8.25
CA GLU A 55 -1.12 -36.34 -9.27
C GLU A 55 -1.80 -35.00 -8.95
N TYR A 56 -2.92 -35.04 -8.22
CA TYR A 56 -3.62 -33.85 -7.74
C TYR A 56 -2.80 -33.08 -6.69
N ILE A 57 -2.24 -33.78 -5.71
CA ILE A 57 -1.41 -33.17 -4.67
C ILE A 57 -0.10 -32.63 -5.26
N GLU A 58 0.52 -33.36 -6.19
CA GLU A 58 1.68 -32.85 -6.94
C GLU A 58 1.34 -31.57 -7.71
N SER A 59 0.18 -31.53 -8.38
CA SER A 59 -0.31 -30.35 -9.10
C SER A 59 -0.54 -29.16 -8.17
N LEU A 60 -1.11 -29.38 -6.99
CA LEU A 60 -1.27 -28.34 -5.96
C LEU A 60 0.07 -27.81 -5.46
N ASN A 61 1.02 -28.70 -5.12
CA ASN A 61 2.36 -28.31 -4.68
C ASN A 61 3.08 -27.47 -5.74
N ALA A 62 3.05 -27.93 -6.99
CA ALA A 62 3.69 -27.24 -8.10
C ALA A 62 3.01 -25.89 -8.39
N GLY A 63 1.67 -25.83 -8.33
CA GLY A 63 0.90 -24.60 -8.51
C GLY A 63 1.17 -23.57 -7.42
N PHE A 64 1.11 -23.95 -6.14
CA PHE A 64 1.43 -23.03 -5.04
C PHE A 64 2.90 -22.60 -5.06
N SER A 65 3.83 -23.50 -5.39
CA SER A 65 5.23 -23.12 -5.59
C SER A 65 5.38 -22.11 -6.71
N PHE A 66 4.68 -22.28 -7.83
CA PHE A 66 4.75 -21.31 -8.92
C PHE A 66 4.21 -19.95 -8.48
N ILE A 67 3.00 -19.92 -7.91
CA ILE A 67 2.36 -18.67 -7.47
C ILE A 67 3.23 -17.95 -6.45
N ARG A 68 3.74 -18.66 -5.44
CA ARG A 68 4.67 -18.14 -4.43
C ARG A 68 5.80 -17.29 -5.03
N PHE A 69 6.44 -17.78 -6.09
CA PHE A 69 7.58 -17.09 -6.70
C PHE A 69 7.16 -16.09 -7.77
N ALA A 70 6.06 -16.34 -8.49
CA ALA A 70 5.50 -15.40 -9.46
C ALA A 70 5.06 -14.09 -8.79
N LEU A 71 4.43 -14.18 -7.62
CA LEU A 71 3.91 -13.02 -6.89
C LEU A 71 4.98 -12.08 -6.31
N ILE A 72 6.26 -12.49 -6.36
CA ILE A 72 7.39 -11.68 -5.90
C ILE A 72 8.32 -11.27 -7.05
N ARG A 73 7.85 -11.33 -8.30
CA ARG A 73 8.60 -10.80 -9.45
C ARG A 73 8.34 -9.32 -9.67
N ASP A 74 9.15 -8.68 -10.51
CA ASP A 74 8.97 -7.28 -10.90
C ASP A 74 7.54 -7.06 -11.40
N PHE A 75 6.96 -5.89 -11.08
CA PHE A 75 5.52 -5.61 -11.28
C PHE A 75 4.58 -6.50 -10.43
N SER A 76 5.05 -6.99 -9.28
CA SER A 76 4.32 -7.87 -8.38
C SER A 76 2.88 -7.46 -8.05
N PRO A 77 2.48 -6.17 -7.91
CA PRO A 77 1.09 -5.83 -7.65
C PRO A 77 0.14 -6.34 -8.74
N ARG A 78 0.59 -6.38 -9.99
CA ARG A 78 -0.17 -6.93 -11.12
C ARG A 78 -0.39 -8.42 -10.98
N TRP A 79 0.65 -9.17 -10.65
CA TRP A 79 0.60 -10.63 -10.52
C TRP A 79 -0.22 -11.06 -9.32
N VAL A 80 -0.13 -10.30 -8.22
CA VAL A 80 -0.96 -10.49 -7.03
C VAL A 80 -2.42 -10.26 -7.38
N ALA A 81 -2.74 -9.13 -7.99
CA ALA A 81 -4.11 -8.82 -8.36
C ALA A 81 -4.69 -9.88 -9.30
N GLN A 82 -3.93 -10.30 -10.31
CA GLN A 82 -4.32 -11.35 -11.24
C GLN A 82 -4.60 -12.69 -10.56
N SER A 83 -3.75 -13.11 -9.63
CA SER A 83 -3.94 -14.39 -8.94
C SER A 83 -5.15 -14.33 -8.00
N VAL A 84 -5.31 -13.24 -7.27
CA VAL A 84 -6.47 -13.05 -6.39
C VAL A 84 -7.77 -13.06 -7.22
N ASP A 85 -7.85 -12.27 -8.29
CA ASP A 85 -8.99 -12.21 -9.23
C ASP A 85 -9.31 -13.58 -9.87
N ALA A 86 -8.31 -14.44 -10.03
CA ALA A 86 -8.49 -15.80 -10.54
C ALA A 86 -9.05 -16.80 -9.50
N GLY A 87 -9.21 -16.39 -8.24
CA GLY A 87 -9.78 -17.19 -7.15
C GLY A 87 -8.76 -17.79 -6.18
N LEU A 88 -7.56 -17.19 -6.04
CA LEU A 88 -6.51 -17.70 -5.14
C LEU A 88 -6.99 -17.84 -3.69
N LEU A 89 -7.70 -16.83 -3.16
CA LEU A 89 -8.19 -16.84 -1.78
C LEU A 89 -9.18 -18.00 -1.55
N ARG A 90 -10.13 -18.20 -2.47
CA ARG A 90 -11.07 -19.32 -2.44
C ARG A 90 -10.36 -20.67 -2.49
N ALA A 91 -9.36 -20.83 -3.34
CA ALA A 91 -8.56 -22.06 -3.40
C ALA A 91 -7.86 -22.32 -2.06
N VAL A 92 -7.26 -21.30 -1.44
CA VAL A 92 -6.62 -21.42 -0.12
C VAL A 92 -7.63 -21.82 0.95
N CYS A 93 -8.79 -21.16 1.05
CA CYS A 93 -9.80 -21.50 2.05
C CYS A 93 -10.28 -22.94 1.95
N ARG A 94 -10.59 -23.40 0.73
CA ARG A 94 -11.07 -24.77 0.49
C ARG A 94 -10.03 -25.82 0.82
N LEU A 95 -8.77 -25.50 0.60
CA LEU A 95 -7.68 -26.44 0.75
C LEU A 95 -7.09 -26.43 2.17
N ALA A 96 -7.12 -25.32 2.89
CA ALA A 96 -6.42 -25.15 4.17
C ALA A 96 -6.54 -26.34 5.15
N PRO A 97 -7.73 -26.95 5.38
CA PRO A 97 -7.88 -28.13 6.25
C PRO A 97 -7.18 -29.38 5.71
N LEU A 98 -7.18 -29.56 4.38
CA LEU A 98 -6.58 -30.71 3.71
C LEU A 98 -5.06 -30.58 3.63
N LEU A 99 -4.56 -29.37 3.40
CA LEU A 99 -3.13 -29.11 3.22
C LEU A 99 -2.31 -29.37 4.47
N GLU A 100 -2.91 -29.26 5.67
CA GLU A 100 -2.24 -29.59 6.93
C GLU A 100 -1.66 -31.01 6.91
N LYS A 101 -2.46 -31.97 6.42
CA LYS A 101 -2.12 -33.40 6.45
C LYS A 101 -1.51 -33.89 5.14
N GLN A 102 -1.83 -33.28 4.00
CA GLN A 102 -1.52 -33.87 2.69
C GLN A 102 -0.45 -33.13 1.87
N LEU A 103 -0.23 -31.82 2.03
CA LEU A 103 0.86 -31.17 1.30
C LEU A 103 2.23 -31.54 1.88
N HIS A 104 3.23 -31.53 1.00
CA HIS A 104 4.62 -31.45 1.44
C HIS A 104 4.85 -30.17 2.25
N GLN A 105 5.79 -30.23 3.18
CA GLN A 105 6.16 -29.09 4.03
C GLN A 105 6.38 -27.81 3.21
N PHE A 106 7.11 -27.92 2.11
CA PHE A 106 7.40 -26.81 1.22
C PHE A 106 6.13 -26.19 0.58
N GLY A 107 5.14 -27.01 0.21
CA GLY A 107 3.87 -26.51 -0.32
C GLY A 107 3.09 -25.72 0.73
N ARG A 108 3.05 -26.19 1.98
CA ARG A 108 2.44 -25.46 3.10
C ARG A 108 3.14 -24.13 3.35
N GLU A 109 4.48 -24.13 3.39
CA GLU A 109 5.27 -22.91 3.52
C GLU A 109 5.01 -21.91 2.37
N CYS A 110 4.77 -22.40 1.16
CA CYS A 110 4.40 -21.55 0.03
C CYS A 110 3.06 -20.84 0.27
N VAL A 111 2.03 -21.59 0.67
CA VAL A 111 0.70 -21.02 1.00
C VAL A 111 0.82 -20.04 2.16
N ARG A 112 1.53 -20.43 3.23
CA ARG A 112 1.75 -19.56 4.38
C ARG A 112 2.38 -18.24 3.99
N HIS A 113 3.44 -18.28 3.19
CA HIS A 113 4.12 -17.07 2.77
C HIS A 113 3.24 -16.19 1.88
N ILE A 114 2.39 -16.77 1.03
CA ILE A 114 1.44 -15.98 0.25
C ILE A 114 0.50 -15.20 1.17
N ILE A 115 -0.12 -15.87 2.14
CA ILE A 115 -1.12 -15.27 3.05
C ILE A 115 -0.50 -14.35 4.11
N ALA A 116 0.59 -14.79 4.74
CA ALA A 116 1.20 -14.13 5.88
C ALA A 116 2.22 -13.06 5.49
N ASP A 117 2.78 -13.10 4.27
CA ASP A 117 3.86 -12.21 3.85
C ASP A 117 3.53 -11.45 2.57
N THR A 118 3.23 -12.16 1.48
CA THR A 118 3.08 -11.54 0.17
C THR A 118 1.83 -10.67 0.08
N LEU A 119 0.65 -11.19 0.41
CA LEU A 119 -0.59 -10.40 0.30
C LEU A 119 -0.57 -9.15 1.21
N PRO A 120 -0.23 -9.22 2.51
CA PRO A 120 -0.20 -8.05 3.38
C PRO A 120 0.73 -6.94 2.88
N LYS A 121 1.93 -7.28 2.39
CA LYS A 121 2.88 -6.30 1.82
C LYS A 121 2.34 -5.59 0.59
N HIS A 122 1.42 -6.23 -0.15
CA HIS A 122 0.82 -5.66 -1.35
C HIS A 122 -0.48 -4.87 -1.08
N LEU A 123 -0.99 -4.85 0.15
CA LEU A 123 -2.15 -4.02 0.50
C LEU A 123 -1.83 -2.52 0.62
N VAL A 124 -0.62 -2.10 0.23
CA VAL A 124 -0.27 -0.69 -0.02
C VAL A 124 -0.69 -0.20 -1.41
N TYR A 125 -1.08 -1.11 -2.32
CA TYR A 125 -1.56 -0.80 -3.67
C TYR A 125 -3.09 -0.88 -3.73
N LEU A 126 -3.78 0.18 -4.20
CA LEU A 126 -5.25 0.21 -4.27
C LEU A 126 -5.80 -0.84 -5.24
N SER A 127 -5.10 -1.09 -6.34
CA SER A 127 -5.39 -2.16 -7.29
C SER A 127 -5.48 -3.53 -6.61
N VAL A 128 -4.57 -3.82 -5.68
CA VAL A 128 -4.56 -5.06 -4.88
C VAL A 128 -5.61 -5.00 -3.77
N VAL A 129 -5.74 -3.88 -3.06
CA VAL A 129 -6.76 -3.73 -2.00
C VAL A 129 -8.15 -4.03 -2.57
N LYS A 130 -8.54 -3.44 -3.71
CA LYS A 130 -9.87 -3.63 -4.30
C LYS A 130 -10.20 -5.08 -4.65
N VAL A 131 -9.24 -5.79 -5.24
CA VAL A 131 -9.46 -7.18 -5.66
C VAL A 131 -9.46 -8.12 -4.47
N VAL A 132 -8.54 -7.96 -3.52
CA VAL A 132 -8.54 -8.74 -2.26
C VAL A 132 -9.81 -8.48 -1.47
N ASP A 133 -10.27 -7.22 -1.41
CA ASP A 133 -11.51 -6.84 -0.75
C ASP A 133 -12.73 -7.55 -1.32
N ARG A 134 -12.89 -7.49 -2.65
CA ARG A 134 -13.98 -8.14 -3.35
C ARG A 134 -13.93 -9.66 -3.15
N GLU A 135 -12.79 -10.28 -3.46
CA GLU A 135 -12.65 -11.74 -3.41
C GLU A 135 -12.77 -12.29 -1.99
N MET A 136 -12.36 -11.55 -0.97
CA MET A 136 -12.52 -11.97 0.41
C MET A 136 -13.97 -11.87 0.88
N ASN A 137 -14.72 -10.87 0.42
CA ASN A 137 -16.16 -10.72 0.73
C ASN A 137 -17.04 -11.71 -0.07
N ASP A 138 -16.54 -12.23 -1.20
CA ASP A 138 -17.27 -13.21 -2.03
C ASP A 138 -17.16 -14.66 -1.49
N ILE A 139 -16.36 -14.90 -0.44
CA ILE A 139 -16.26 -16.20 0.23
C ILE A 139 -17.36 -16.28 1.30
N ASP A 140 -18.21 -17.31 1.21
CA ASP A 140 -19.28 -17.51 2.19
C ASP A 140 -18.75 -17.95 3.56
N ASP A 141 -19.44 -17.54 4.63
CA ASP A 141 -19.05 -17.80 6.03
C ASP A 141 -18.84 -19.29 6.28
N ALA A 142 -19.67 -20.17 5.71
CA ALA A 142 -19.53 -21.61 5.88
C ALA A 142 -18.23 -22.16 5.25
N THR A 143 -17.76 -21.59 4.14
CA THR A 143 -16.46 -21.91 3.54
C THR A 143 -15.30 -21.38 4.40
N LEU A 144 -15.44 -20.22 5.04
CA LEU A 144 -14.42 -19.67 5.95
C LEU A 144 -14.29 -20.51 7.23
N GLU A 145 -15.41 -20.80 7.89
CA GLU A 145 -15.46 -21.55 9.14
C GLU A 145 -14.88 -22.96 8.97
N LYS A 146 -15.32 -23.68 7.92
CA LYS A 146 -14.83 -25.03 7.61
C LYS A 146 -13.43 -25.03 7.01
N GLY A 147 -13.00 -23.90 6.47
CA GLY A 147 -11.75 -23.74 5.74
C GLY A 147 -10.63 -23.22 6.63
N VAL A 148 -10.58 -21.91 6.81
CA VAL A 148 -9.41 -21.25 7.41
C VAL A 148 -9.50 -21.16 8.93
N ASP A 149 -10.67 -20.92 9.50
CA ASP A 149 -10.81 -20.63 10.93
C ASP A 149 -10.39 -21.80 11.82
N GLY A 150 -10.69 -23.04 11.38
CA GLY A 150 -10.26 -24.27 12.04
C GLY A 150 -8.89 -24.79 11.63
N SER A 151 -8.12 -24.04 10.83
CA SER A 151 -6.85 -24.51 10.25
C SER A 151 -5.62 -23.82 10.83
N TRP A 152 -4.45 -24.37 10.50
CA TRP A 152 -3.14 -23.79 10.80
C TRP A 152 -2.91 -22.39 10.19
N LEU A 153 -3.75 -21.93 9.26
CA LEU A 153 -3.70 -20.59 8.64
C LEU A 153 -4.54 -19.53 9.37
N ALA A 154 -5.33 -19.89 10.38
CA ALA A 154 -6.31 -18.99 11.00
C ALA A 154 -5.69 -17.67 11.50
N ALA A 155 -4.52 -17.73 12.16
CA ALA A 155 -3.84 -16.54 12.67
C ALA A 155 -3.29 -15.63 11.56
N ASP A 156 -2.70 -16.23 10.52
CA ASP A 156 -2.15 -15.50 9.38
C ASP A 156 -3.28 -14.84 8.55
N TRP A 157 -4.41 -15.53 8.41
CA TRP A 157 -5.60 -15.00 7.74
C TRP A 157 -6.25 -13.84 8.49
N ARG A 158 -6.40 -13.96 9.82
CA ARG A 158 -6.89 -12.86 10.66
C ARG A 158 -5.99 -11.63 10.54
N SER A 159 -4.67 -11.82 10.56
CA SER A 159 -3.70 -10.73 10.36
C SER A 159 -3.88 -10.06 8.98
N LEU A 160 -4.11 -10.85 7.92
CA LEU A 160 -4.41 -10.32 6.59
C LEU A 160 -5.71 -9.49 6.59
N GLN A 161 -6.77 -9.96 7.25
CA GLN A 161 -8.05 -9.26 7.38
C GLN A 161 -7.91 -7.93 8.14
N GLU A 162 -7.10 -7.89 9.19
CA GLU A 162 -6.82 -6.67 9.95
C GLU A 162 -6.14 -5.61 9.07
N VAL A 163 -5.10 -6.00 8.32
CA VAL A 163 -4.43 -5.10 7.38
C VAL A 163 -5.40 -4.65 6.28
N LEU A 164 -6.18 -5.56 5.70
CA LEU A 164 -7.17 -5.22 4.67
C LEU A 164 -8.20 -4.22 5.18
N THR A 165 -8.70 -4.40 6.40
CA THR A 165 -9.68 -3.50 7.02
C THR A 165 -9.10 -2.09 7.19
N LEU A 166 -7.86 -1.99 7.66
CA LEU A 166 -7.15 -0.71 7.76
C LEU A 166 -7.05 -0.03 6.39
N ARG A 167 -6.67 -0.78 5.35
CA ARG A 167 -6.48 -0.23 3.99
C ARG A 167 -7.79 0.12 3.29
N ARG A 168 -8.85 -0.67 3.50
CA ARG A 168 -10.22 -0.37 3.07
C ARG A 168 -10.69 0.97 3.62
N SER A 169 -10.40 1.23 4.89
CA SER A 169 -10.76 2.48 5.56
C SER A 169 -10.06 3.70 4.95
N VAL A 170 -8.75 3.59 4.65
CA VAL A 170 -7.97 4.62 3.97
C VAL A 170 -8.48 4.86 2.54
N ALA A 171 -8.74 3.78 1.81
CA ALA A 171 -9.23 3.84 0.43
C ALA A 171 -10.64 4.45 0.33
N LYS A 172 -11.28 4.76 1.47
CA LYS A 172 -12.66 5.23 1.57
C LYS A 172 -13.60 4.32 0.77
N ILE A 173 -13.31 3.02 0.78
CA ILE A 173 -14.18 2.01 0.19
C ILE A 173 -15.35 1.85 1.18
N SER A 174 -16.25 2.83 1.16
CA SER A 174 -17.59 2.77 1.71
C SER A 174 -18.57 3.16 0.59
N LYS A 175 -19.80 2.66 0.64
CA LYS A 175 -20.84 3.01 -0.33
C LYS A 175 -21.27 4.50 -0.27
N GLU A 176 -20.72 5.29 0.66
CA GLU A 176 -21.27 6.59 1.07
C GLU A 176 -20.36 7.81 0.83
N ASP A 177 -19.04 7.65 0.62
CA ASP A 177 -18.13 8.83 0.54
C ASP A 177 -17.94 9.41 -0.89
N LYS A 178 -19.02 9.49 -1.68
CA LYS A 178 -19.01 10.21 -2.97
C LYS A 178 -19.09 11.74 -2.83
N GLY A 179 -18.92 12.29 -1.62
CA GLY A 179 -19.28 13.69 -1.34
C GLY A 179 -18.23 14.59 -0.69
N SER A 180 -17.29 14.09 0.11
CA SER A 180 -16.62 14.93 1.12
C SER A 180 -15.09 14.85 1.17
N SER A 181 -14.40 14.51 0.07
CA SER A 181 -12.95 14.72 0.02
C SER A 181 -12.64 16.22 -0.05
N ARG A 182 -12.41 16.83 1.11
CA ARG A 182 -11.95 18.23 1.24
C ARG A 182 -10.44 18.29 1.10
N THR A 183 -9.91 19.35 0.51
CA THR A 183 -8.47 19.60 0.42
C THR A 183 -8.19 21.10 0.55
N LEU A 184 -6.93 21.44 0.83
CA LEU A 184 -6.49 22.81 1.01
C LEU A 184 -6.16 23.47 -0.34
N CYS A 185 -6.39 24.76 -0.40
CA CYS A 185 -5.89 25.63 -1.47
C CYS A 185 -4.36 25.78 -1.41
N ASP A 186 -3.69 25.58 -2.55
CA ASP A 186 -2.23 25.53 -2.65
C ASP A 186 -1.53 26.90 -2.75
N SER A 187 -2.27 28.03 -2.76
CA SER A 187 -1.65 29.38 -2.73
C SER A 187 -1.06 29.72 -1.36
N LYS A 188 0.05 30.48 -1.37
CA LYS A 188 0.92 30.75 -0.21
C LYS A 188 1.14 32.23 0.15
N LYS A 189 0.58 33.22 -0.57
CA LYS A 189 0.89 34.63 -0.26
C LYS A 189 0.02 35.21 0.85
N ALA A 190 0.64 35.44 2.00
CA ALA A 190 0.10 36.27 3.07
C ALA A 190 -0.24 37.69 2.57
N ARG A 191 -1.39 38.23 2.99
CA ARG A 191 -1.72 39.65 2.92
C ARG A 191 -1.52 40.27 4.30
N PHE A 192 -1.25 41.56 4.37
CA PHE A 192 -1.33 42.30 5.63
C PHE A 192 -2.77 42.76 5.82
N MET A 193 -3.39 42.41 6.94
CA MET A 193 -4.70 42.93 7.34
C MET A 193 -4.58 43.45 8.77
N LYS A 194 -4.87 44.75 9.00
CA LYS A 194 -4.82 45.41 10.32
C LYS A 194 -3.50 45.24 11.11
N ASN A 195 -2.35 45.44 10.47
CA ASN A 195 -1.02 45.22 11.09
C ASN A 195 -0.76 43.78 11.59
N GLU A 196 -1.62 42.82 11.21
CA GLU A 196 -1.42 41.39 11.43
C GLU A 196 -1.19 40.68 10.08
N LEU A 197 -0.29 39.69 10.07
CA LEU A 197 0.05 38.90 8.89
C LEU A 197 -1.07 37.88 8.62
N TYR A 198 -1.86 38.07 7.57
CA TYR A 198 -2.91 37.11 7.19
C TYR A 198 -3.12 36.96 5.69
N HIS A 199 -2.62 35.87 5.10
CA HIS A 199 -3.34 35.04 4.09
C HIS A 199 -2.53 33.81 3.60
N PRO A 200 -2.44 32.68 4.32
CA PRO A 200 -2.41 31.41 3.60
C PRO A 200 -3.84 31.21 3.09
N CYS A 201 -4.06 31.10 1.78
CA CYS A 201 -5.41 30.87 1.22
C CYS A 201 -6.16 29.83 2.06
N GLY A 202 -5.49 28.72 2.44
CA GLY A 202 -5.85 27.82 3.53
C GLY A 202 -7.24 27.19 3.43
N LYS A 203 -7.98 27.55 2.38
CA LYS A 203 -9.39 27.28 2.24
C LYS A 203 -9.53 25.80 2.02
N MET A 204 -10.04 25.13 3.04
CA MET A 204 -10.41 23.73 2.98
C MET A 204 -11.80 23.62 2.37
N ALA A 205 -11.87 23.23 1.10
CA ALA A 205 -13.13 23.05 0.38
C ALA A 205 -13.19 21.64 -0.25
N PRO A 206 -14.39 21.10 -0.52
CA PRO A 206 -14.54 19.91 -1.34
C PRO A 206 -13.72 20.03 -2.64
N LYS A 207 -13.01 18.97 -3.04
CA LYS A 207 -12.17 18.96 -4.26
C LYS A 207 -12.93 19.45 -5.50
N LYS A 208 -14.24 19.18 -5.59
CA LYS A 208 -15.13 19.62 -6.68
C LYS A 208 -15.31 21.15 -6.78
N GLU A 209 -15.09 21.88 -5.69
CA GLU A 209 -15.21 23.34 -5.61
C GLU A 209 -13.88 24.06 -5.85
N LEU A 210 -12.78 23.32 -6.00
CA LEU A 210 -11.45 23.87 -6.25
C LEU A 210 -11.01 23.66 -7.70
N GLN A 211 -10.27 24.62 -8.22
CA GLN A 211 -9.68 24.60 -9.55
C GLN A 211 -8.37 23.83 -9.52
N ARG A 212 -8.25 22.76 -10.31
CA ARG A 212 -6.99 22.02 -10.47
C ARG A 212 -6.05 22.75 -11.43
N CYS A 213 -4.74 22.65 -11.19
CA CYS A 213 -3.75 23.12 -12.15
C CYS A 213 -3.87 22.34 -13.48
N GLY A 214 -4.11 23.03 -14.60
CA GLY A 214 -4.28 22.40 -15.92
C GLY A 214 -3.06 21.67 -16.47
N GLY A 215 -1.85 21.96 -15.96
CA GLY A 215 -0.62 21.25 -16.32
C GLY A 215 -0.50 19.93 -15.58
N CYS A 216 -0.07 20.00 -14.31
CA CYS A 216 0.23 18.81 -13.50
C CYS A 216 -0.99 18.09 -12.91
N LEU A 217 -2.18 18.72 -12.87
CA LEU A 217 -3.43 18.20 -12.28
C LEU A 217 -3.37 17.81 -10.78
N ASN A 218 -2.29 18.16 -10.08
CA ASN A 218 -1.99 17.64 -8.74
C ASN A 218 -2.19 18.63 -7.59
N VAL A 219 -2.33 19.92 -7.90
CA VAL A 219 -2.54 21.00 -6.92
C VAL A 219 -3.88 21.69 -7.17
N PHE A 220 -4.49 22.18 -6.11
CA PHE A 220 -5.85 22.74 -6.07
C PHE A 220 -5.82 24.20 -5.64
N TYR A 221 -6.61 25.05 -6.30
CA TYR A 221 -6.70 26.48 -6.02
C TYR A 221 -8.15 26.90 -5.89
N CYS A 222 -8.48 27.76 -4.93
CA CYS A 222 -9.84 28.27 -4.82
C CYS A 222 -10.20 29.31 -5.89
N SER A 223 -9.19 29.84 -6.60
CA SER A 223 -9.35 30.87 -7.62
C SER A 223 -8.14 30.93 -8.58
N LYS A 224 -8.34 31.55 -9.75
CA LYS A 224 -7.26 31.86 -10.70
C LYS A 224 -6.17 32.76 -10.09
N GLN A 225 -6.54 33.63 -9.15
CA GLN A 225 -5.61 34.49 -8.44
C GLN A 225 -4.64 33.65 -7.58
N CYS A 226 -5.20 32.71 -6.80
CA CYS A 226 -4.40 31.76 -6.02
C CYS A 226 -3.47 30.90 -6.89
N GLN A 227 -3.91 30.50 -8.08
CA GLN A 227 -3.06 29.80 -9.03
C GLN A 227 -1.87 30.67 -9.51
N LYS A 228 -2.13 31.91 -9.92
CA LYS A 228 -1.08 32.86 -10.36
C LYS A 228 -0.06 33.13 -9.25
N GLU A 229 -0.53 33.26 -8.02
CA GLU A 229 0.32 33.51 -6.85
C GLU A 229 1.21 32.31 -6.49
N ALA A 230 0.68 31.09 -6.61
CA ALA A 230 1.44 29.87 -6.36
C ALA A 230 2.46 29.56 -7.48
N TRP A 231 2.25 30.09 -8.68
CA TRP A 231 2.99 29.74 -9.89
C TRP A 231 4.51 29.82 -9.77
N PRO A 232 5.14 30.88 -9.18
CA PRO A 232 6.59 30.95 -9.05
C PRO A 232 7.21 29.77 -8.29
N ASN A 233 6.48 29.23 -7.30
CA ASN A 233 6.94 28.08 -6.50
C ASN A 233 6.49 26.74 -7.11
N HIS A 234 5.44 26.72 -7.92
CA HIS A 234 4.87 25.51 -8.50
C HIS A 234 5.45 25.15 -9.88
N ARG A 235 5.91 26.14 -10.64
CA ARG A 235 6.27 26.02 -12.06
C ARG A 235 7.29 24.90 -12.34
N ALA A 236 8.33 24.77 -11.54
CA ALA A 236 9.38 23.77 -11.72
C ALA A 236 8.82 22.34 -11.61
N LEU A 237 8.17 22.01 -10.48
CA LEU A 237 7.49 20.71 -10.32
C LEU A 237 6.38 20.48 -11.36
N CYS A 238 5.67 21.53 -11.77
CA CYS A 238 4.63 21.42 -12.78
C CYS A 238 5.21 20.97 -14.13
N ARG A 239 6.35 21.55 -14.52
CA ARG A 239 7.06 21.20 -15.76
C ARG A 239 7.57 19.77 -15.73
N LEU A 240 8.32 19.40 -14.69
CA LEU A 240 8.84 18.03 -14.52
C LEU A 240 7.70 17.00 -14.62
N ARG A 241 6.57 17.22 -13.92
CA ARG A 241 5.43 16.30 -14.02
C ARG A 241 4.73 16.28 -15.38
N THR A 242 4.77 17.39 -16.11
CA THR A 242 4.17 17.46 -17.44
C THR A 242 5.08 16.80 -18.47
N GLU A 243 6.40 16.94 -18.31
CA GLU A 243 7.44 16.29 -19.10
C GLU A 243 7.41 14.78 -18.85
N ASP A 244 7.38 14.32 -17.59
CA ASP A 244 7.17 12.91 -17.22
C ASP A 244 5.95 12.30 -17.92
N ARG A 245 4.86 13.06 -18.01
CA ARG A 245 3.62 12.61 -18.66
C ARG A 245 3.72 12.66 -20.19
N ALA A 246 4.51 13.56 -20.75
CA ALA A 246 4.67 13.73 -22.18
C ALA A 246 5.66 12.70 -22.77
N THR A 247 6.66 12.27 -21.99
CA THR A 247 7.57 11.18 -22.36
C THR A 247 6.90 9.81 -22.22
N GLN A 248 5.87 9.69 -21.37
CA GLN A 248 4.92 8.58 -21.35
C GLN A 248 3.98 8.62 -22.57
N THR A 249 4.52 8.40 -23.77
CA THR A 249 3.73 8.26 -25.00
C THR A 249 3.09 6.86 -25.09
N THR A 250 1.75 6.84 -25.18
CA THR A 250 0.88 5.88 -25.89
C THR A 250 1.12 4.36 -25.82
N GLU A 251 1.78 3.84 -24.79
CA GLU A 251 1.47 2.52 -24.26
C GLU A 251 1.31 2.63 -22.74
N ASP A 252 0.10 2.39 -22.23
CA ASP A 252 -0.24 2.28 -20.79
C ASP A 252 0.59 1.17 -20.05
N ARG A 253 1.58 0.56 -20.72
CA ARG A 253 2.39 -0.56 -20.24
C ARG A 253 3.53 -0.16 -19.27
N ASN A 254 3.99 1.11 -19.29
CA ASN A 254 5.22 1.50 -18.58
C ASN A 254 5.05 2.51 -17.44
N ALA A 255 3.83 2.95 -17.12
CA ALA A 255 3.63 3.72 -15.88
C ALA A 255 3.86 2.79 -14.68
N LEU A 256 4.82 3.11 -13.81
CA LEU A 256 5.18 2.24 -12.68
C LEU A 256 3.97 1.94 -11.76
N PHE A 257 3.03 2.89 -11.65
CA PHE A 257 1.73 2.65 -11.01
C PHE A 257 0.58 3.24 -11.82
N PRO A 258 -0.60 2.59 -11.81
CA PRO A 258 -1.84 3.21 -12.21
C PRO A 258 -2.11 4.52 -11.45
N LYS A 259 -2.77 5.49 -12.08
CA LYS A 259 -3.13 6.79 -11.46
C LYS A 259 -3.91 6.63 -10.15
N ALA A 260 -4.74 5.61 -10.04
CA ALA A 260 -5.52 5.33 -8.84
C ALA A 260 -4.62 4.93 -7.65
N ASP A 261 -3.58 4.13 -7.89
CA ASP A 261 -2.59 3.74 -6.87
C ASP A 261 -1.77 4.95 -6.44
N ALA A 262 -1.34 5.79 -7.39
CA ALA A 262 -0.62 7.04 -7.08
C ALA A 262 -1.42 8.00 -6.19
N GLN A 263 -2.76 8.06 -6.36
CA GLN A 263 -3.62 8.83 -5.47
C GLN A 263 -3.71 8.16 -4.09
N PHE A 264 -3.93 6.85 -4.06
CA PHE A 264 -4.06 6.09 -2.82
C PHE A 264 -2.82 6.20 -1.93
N PHE A 265 -1.61 6.17 -2.49
CA PHE A 265 -0.39 6.38 -1.70
C PHE A 265 -0.42 7.68 -0.91
N ARG A 266 -0.93 8.79 -1.48
CA ARG A 266 -1.02 10.07 -0.75
C ARG A 266 -1.97 9.98 0.43
N GLU A 267 -3.08 9.28 0.26
CA GLU A 267 -4.09 9.10 1.31
C GLU A 267 -3.57 8.16 2.41
N LEU A 268 -2.92 7.07 2.02
CA LEU A 268 -2.27 6.10 2.90
C LEU A 268 -1.16 6.75 3.74
N LEU A 269 -0.19 7.37 3.08
CA LEU A 269 0.96 7.98 3.75
C LEU A 269 0.54 9.14 4.66
N SER A 270 -0.46 9.94 4.25
CA SER A 270 -0.99 11.00 5.11
C SER A 270 -1.66 10.45 6.36
N THR A 271 -2.38 9.33 6.23
CA THR A 271 -3.11 8.71 7.36
C THR A 271 -2.14 8.04 8.32
N ASP A 272 -1.25 7.20 7.80
CA ASP A 272 -0.29 6.44 8.61
C ASP A 272 0.76 7.36 9.26
N ALA A 273 1.24 8.40 8.56
CA ALA A 273 2.11 9.40 9.19
C ALA A 273 1.40 10.16 10.32
N GLY A 274 0.10 10.42 10.17
CA GLY A 274 -0.71 11.00 11.23
C GLY A 274 -0.82 10.11 12.47
N LEU A 275 -0.98 8.79 12.27
CA LEU A 275 -0.99 7.80 13.35
C LEU A 275 0.37 7.73 14.07
N HIS A 276 1.47 7.85 13.33
CA HIS A 276 2.83 7.82 13.87
C HIS A 276 3.32 9.14 14.48
N LEU A 277 2.53 10.22 14.41
CA LEU A 277 2.98 11.56 14.80
C LEU A 277 3.52 11.64 16.23
N GLY A 278 2.85 11.00 17.20
CA GLY A 278 3.30 10.98 18.60
C GLY A 278 4.66 10.29 18.76
N HIS A 279 4.83 9.13 18.12
CA HIS A 279 6.10 8.40 18.12
C HIS A 279 7.21 9.24 17.48
N MET A 280 6.96 9.82 16.31
CA MET A 280 7.92 10.66 15.60
C MET A 280 8.30 11.93 16.39
N GLN A 281 7.36 12.54 17.11
CA GLN A 281 7.68 13.67 18.00
C GLN A 281 8.64 13.26 19.12
N ASN A 282 8.51 12.04 19.65
CA ASN A 282 9.44 11.50 20.64
C ASN A 282 10.81 11.18 20.04
N LEU A 283 10.86 10.60 18.83
CA LEU A 283 12.10 10.42 18.08
C LEU A 283 12.82 11.74 17.84
N ALA A 284 12.10 12.77 17.37
CA ALA A 284 12.65 14.09 17.10
C ALA A 284 13.30 14.71 18.35
N LYS A 285 12.63 14.64 19.51
CA LYS A 285 13.19 15.15 20.77
C LYS A 285 14.48 14.43 21.18
N ARG A 286 14.54 13.12 20.93
CA ARG A 286 15.67 12.27 21.32
C ARG A 286 16.87 12.45 20.39
N GLU A 287 16.65 12.37 19.09
CA GLU A 287 17.70 12.29 18.07
C GLU A 287 18.09 13.65 17.49
N PHE A 288 17.16 14.61 17.54
CA PHE A 288 17.34 15.95 16.98
C PHE A 288 16.97 17.04 18.01
N PRO A 289 17.62 17.09 19.18
CA PRO A 289 17.21 17.98 20.28
C PRO A 289 17.33 19.48 19.95
N ARG A 290 18.08 19.83 18.88
CA ARG A 290 18.20 21.20 18.38
C ARG A 290 17.02 21.62 17.47
N GLU A 291 16.26 20.66 16.96
CA GLU A 291 15.15 20.88 16.05
C GLU A 291 13.83 20.99 16.84
N LYS A 292 13.25 22.20 16.89
CA LYS A 292 12.20 22.51 17.88
C LYS A 292 10.77 22.39 17.33
N GLN A 293 10.58 22.34 16.01
CA GLN A 293 9.24 22.56 15.41
C GLN A 293 8.84 21.55 14.31
N GLY A 294 9.57 20.45 14.14
CA GLY A 294 9.18 19.45 13.12
C GLY A 294 9.33 19.94 11.67
N GLU A 295 10.09 21.02 11.48
CA GLU A 295 10.18 21.74 10.22
C GLU A 295 11.12 21.06 9.20
N TYR A 296 12.23 20.51 9.67
CA TYR A 296 13.31 20.04 8.80
C TYR A 296 13.46 18.51 8.81
N PHE A 297 12.33 17.79 8.77
CA PHE A 297 12.33 16.33 8.73
C PHE A 297 11.83 15.76 7.41
N ALA A 298 12.54 14.72 6.96
CA ALA A 298 12.02 13.72 6.04
C ALA A 298 11.52 12.53 6.86
N LEU A 299 10.22 12.23 6.76
CA LEU A 299 9.65 11.05 7.40
C LEU A 299 9.93 9.83 6.58
N CYS A 300 10.44 8.78 7.20
CA CYS A 300 10.67 7.52 6.51
C CYS A 300 9.61 6.52 6.98
N LEU A 301 8.72 6.09 6.10
CA LEU A 301 7.74 5.03 6.35
C LEU A 301 8.14 3.78 5.58
N ASP A 302 8.38 2.67 6.27
CA ASP A 302 8.74 1.39 5.64
C ASP A 302 7.66 0.33 5.89
N TYR A 303 6.97 -0.05 4.81
CA TYR A 303 5.89 -1.03 4.77
C TYR A 303 6.37 -2.46 4.53
N THR A 304 7.69 -2.71 4.51
CA THR A 304 8.25 -4.04 4.25
C THR A 304 8.30 -4.93 5.49
N ASP A 305 8.12 -4.36 6.69
CA ASP A 305 8.04 -5.09 7.96
C ASP A 305 6.59 -5.22 8.43
N LEU A 306 6.06 -6.44 8.30
CA LEU A 306 4.66 -6.75 8.62
C LEU A 306 4.33 -6.80 10.11
N ARG A 307 5.34 -6.72 10.99
CA ARG A 307 5.10 -6.55 12.43
C ARG A 307 4.40 -5.22 12.72
N TYR A 308 4.48 -4.27 11.78
CA TYR A 308 3.91 -2.94 11.88
C TYR A 308 2.96 -2.70 10.69
N PRO A 309 1.66 -3.01 10.83
CA PRO A 309 0.67 -2.80 9.78
C PRO A 309 0.61 -1.38 9.22
N THR A 310 0.96 -0.35 9.97
CA THR A 310 1.05 1.06 9.51
C THR A 310 2.45 1.44 9.02
N GLY A 311 3.32 0.46 8.79
CA GLY A 311 4.74 0.64 8.50
C GLY A 311 5.55 1.00 9.74
N THR A 312 6.86 0.73 9.69
CA THR A 312 7.81 1.30 10.64
C THR A 312 8.07 2.76 10.29
N CYS A 313 8.47 3.57 11.27
CA CYS A 313 8.77 4.97 11.04
C CYS A 313 10.13 5.40 11.61
N SER A 314 10.83 6.25 10.86
CA SER A 314 12.04 6.94 11.32
C SER A 314 12.12 8.36 10.75
N LEU A 315 13.11 9.14 11.20
CA LEU A 315 13.32 10.53 10.81
C LEU A 315 14.70 10.72 10.21
N LYS A 316 14.79 11.52 9.15
CA LYS A 316 16.05 12.04 8.59
C LYS A 316 16.01 13.57 8.59
N ASP A 317 17.16 14.21 8.72
CA ASP A 317 17.29 15.65 8.52
C ASP A 317 17.16 15.98 7.03
N ILE A 318 16.14 16.75 6.67
CA ILE A 318 15.87 17.08 5.26
C ILE A 318 16.95 17.99 4.64
N ARG A 319 17.74 18.68 5.45
CA ARG A 319 18.83 19.57 4.98
C ARG A 319 19.99 18.78 4.39
N THR A 320 20.21 17.57 4.89
CA THR A 320 21.27 16.64 4.44
C THR A 320 20.69 15.43 3.73
N TYR A 321 19.42 15.48 3.35
CA TYR A 321 18.71 14.34 2.81
C TYR A 321 19.16 14.02 1.38
N THR A 322 19.46 12.75 1.15
CA THR A 322 19.71 12.17 -0.16
C THR A 322 18.66 11.12 -0.42
N ALA A 323 17.97 11.22 -1.56
CA ALA A 323 17.00 10.22 -1.97
C ALA A 323 17.72 8.88 -2.22
N PRO A 324 17.24 7.76 -1.64
CA PRO A 324 17.75 6.45 -2.02
C PRO A 324 17.36 6.15 -3.48
N PRO A 325 18.13 5.29 -4.18
CA PRO A 325 17.74 4.82 -5.51
C PRO A 325 16.37 4.15 -5.46
N MET A 326 15.55 4.41 -6.48
CA MET A 326 14.17 3.96 -6.55
C MET A 326 14.03 2.45 -6.39
N ASN A 327 14.92 1.68 -7.01
CA ASN A 327 14.92 0.21 -7.01
C ASN A 327 16.05 -0.38 -6.15
N GLY A 328 16.53 0.37 -5.16
CA GLY A 328 17.57 -0.03 -4.21
C GLY A 328 19.00 0.06 -4.76
N GLU A 329 19.28 -0.57 -5.91
CA GLU A 329 20.64 -0.68 -6.48
C GLU A 329 20.79 -0.04 -7.86
N ASP A 330 19.70 0.12 -8.61
CA ASP A 330 19.76 0.65 -9.98
C ASP A 330 19.76 2.19 -9.95
N GLU A 331 20.56 2.82 -10.82
CA GLU A 331 20.57 4.28 -10.96
C GLU A 331 19.21 4.80 -11.46
N ASP A 332 18.72 5.85 -10.81
CA ASP A 332 17.48 6.51 -11.20
C ASP A 332 17.70 7.36 -12.46
N GLU A 333 16.67 7.43 -13.32
CA GLU A 333 16.65 8.38 -14.42
C GLU A 333 16.86 9.82 -13.88
N GLU A 334 17.59 10.64 -14.64
CA GLU A 334 17.93 12.01 -14.25
C GLU A 334 16.69 12.84 -13.87
N VAL A 335 15.57 12.60 -14.55
CA VAL A 335 14.29 13.27 -14.29
C VAL A 335 13.75 12.94 -12.89
N VAL A 336 13.88 11.68 -12.44
CA VAL A 336 13.47 11.25 -11.09
C VAL A 336 14.36 11.88 -10.03
N VAL A 337 15.67 11.94 -10.29
CA VAL A 337 16.65 12.60 -9.40
C VAL A 337 16.34 14.08 -9.26
N GLU A 338 16.06 14.78 -10.36
CA GLU A 338 15.75 16.21 -10.33
C GLU A 338 14.37 16.48 -9.71
N HIS A 339 13.39 15.58 -9.91
CA HIS A 339 12.11 15.64 -9.20
C HIS A 339 12.29 15.60 -7.69
N ASN A 340 13.11 14.66 -7.20
CA ASN A 340 13.42 14.51 -5.78
C ASN A 340 14.10 15.76 -5.21
N LYS A 341 15.11 16.30 -5.91
CA LYS A 341 15.80 17.53 -5.52
C LYS A 341 14.84 18.71 -5.43
N GLU A 342 13.95 18.87 -6.40
CA GLU A 342 12.98 19.98 -6.38
C GLU A 342 11.97 19.83 -5.24
N MET A 343 11.53 18.61 -4.91
CA MET A 343 10.69 18.39 -3.73
C MET A 343 11.39 18.81 -2.44
N VAL A 344 12.66 18.43 -2.25
CA VAL A 344 13.47 18.84 -1.09
C VAL A 344 13.60 20.37 -1.03
N ARG A 345 13.94 21.02 -2.17
CA ARG A 345 14.03 22.50 -2.24
C ARG A 345 12.72 23.18 -1.85
N MET A 346 11.58 22.63 -2.26
CA MET A 346 10.26 23.18 -1.90
C MET A 346 9.94 23.08 -0.42
N VAL A 347 10.32 21.98 0.23
CA VAL A 347 10.15 21.82 1.68
C VAL A 347 11.12 22.74 2.43
N LEU A 348 12.38 22.81 2.03
CA LEU A 348 13.35 23.74 2.63
C LEU A 348 12.94 25.21 2.52
N ARG A 349 12.26 25.59 1.43
CA ARG A 349 11.76 26.96 1.24
C ARG A 349 10.60 27.31 2.19
N ASP A 350 9.79 26.32 2.56
CA ASP A 350 8.62 26.53 3.41
C ASP A 350 8.28 25.24 4.20
N PRO A 351 9.07 24.95 5.25
CA PRO A 351 9.00 23.68 5.95
C PRO A 351 7.67 23.47 6.70
N LYS A 352 7.04 24.55 7.16
CA LYS A 352 5.74 24.50 7.84
C LYS A 352 4.57 24.13 6.94
N ALA A 353 4.73 24.28 5.63
CA ALA A 353 3.64 24.01 4.70
C ALA A 353 3.57 22.55 4.23
N TYR A 354 4.67 21.81 4.32
CA TYR A 354 4.77 20.50 3.69
C TYR A 354 5.35 19.45 4.64
N THR A 355 4.77 18.26 4.59
CA THR A 355 5.41 17.04 5.09
C THR A 355 6.10 16.34 3.94
N PHE A 356 7.40 16.08 4.09
CA PHE A 356 8.16 15.23 3.19
C PHE A 356 8.15 13.80 3.71
N ILE A 357 7.80 12.84 2.86
CA ILE A 357 7.75 11.42 3.20
C ILE A 357 8.55 10.62 2.18
N GLU A 358 9.61 9.96 2.64
CA GLU A 358 10.21 8.81 1.98
C GLU A 358 9.40 7.57 2.37
N ALA A 359 8.83 6.88 1.40
CA ALA A 359 8.06 5.67 1.62
C ALA A 359 8.70 4.48 0.92
N THR A 360 8.85 3.39 1.64
CA THR A 360 9.45 2.15 1.16
C THR A 360 8.41 1.04 1.12
N PHE A 361 8.30 0.39 -0.03
CA PHE A 361 7.30 -0.66 -0.29
C PHE A 361 7.96 -1.90 -0.87
N ALA A 362 7.27 -3.04 -0.76
CA ALA A 362 7.66 -4.24 -1.48
C ALA A 362 7.39 -4.07 -3.00
N TRP A 363 8.40 -4.37 -3.82
CA TRP A 363 8.32 -4.39 -5.27
C TRP A 363 8.99 -5.68 -5.78
N GLY A 364 8.20 -6.75 -5.86
CA GLY A 364 8.73 -8.10 -6.01
C GLY A 364 9.60 -8.51 -4.82
N GLU A 365 10.79 -9.05 -5.11
CA GLU A 365 11.82 -9.41 -4.13
C GLU A 365 12.60 -8.20 -3.61
N ARG A 366 12.43 -7.04 -4.25
CA ARG A 366 13.14 -5.82 -3.93
C ARG A 366 12.30 -4.89 -3.07
N ARG A 367 13.01 -3.96 -2.46
CA ARG A 367 12.40 -2.76 -1.86
C ARG A 367 12.45 -1.66 -2.89
N MET A 368 11.40 -0.85 -2.90
CA MET A 368 11.35 0.34 -3.71
C MET A 368 11.02 1.53 -2.82
N SER A 369 11.79 2.60 -2.97
CA SER A 369 11.61 3.83 -2.20
C SER A 369 11.10 4.95 -3.10
N ARG A 370 10.16 5.74 -2.60
CA ARG A 370 9.59 6.89 -3.30
C ARG A 370 9.36 8.05 -2.35
N ASN A 371 9.56 9.25 -2.88
CA ASN A 371 9.37 10.48 -2.13
C ASN A 371 8.03 11.13 -2.47
N PHE A 372 7.36 11.58 -1.43
CA PHE A 372 6.06 12.23 -1.49
C PHE A 372 6.11 13.53 -0.70
N MET A 373 5.36 14.51 -1.22
CA MET A 373 5.11 15.76 -0.53
C MET A 373 3.61 15.87 -0.27
N ILE A 374 3.26 16.04 1.01
CA ILE A 374 1.89 16.15 1.49
C ILE A 374 1.70 17.52 2.13
N ARG A 375 0.49 18.06 1.99
CA ARG A 375 0.07 19.33 2.60
C ARG A 375 -1.26 19.12 3.33
N PRO A 376 -1.45 19.69 4.54
CA PRO A 376 -0.51 20.51 5.31
C PRO A 376 0.62 19.70 5.94
N ASN A 377 1.61 20.38 6.55
CA ASN A 377 2.59 19.70 7.39
C ASN A 377 1.87 19.10 8.61
N ILE A 378 2.06 17.81 8.87
CA ILE A 378 1.36 17.10 9.96
C ILE A 378 1.86 17.47 11.37
N TRP A 379 2.99 18.18 11.52
CA TRP A 379 3.45 18.77 12.78
C TRP A 379 2.70 20.05 13.15
N ASP A 380 1.97 20.65 12.21
CA ASP A 380 1.20 21.86 12.47
C ASP A 380 -0.04 21.56 13.32
N LYS A 381 -0.10 22.17 14.51
CA LYS A 381 -1.16 22.00 15.50
C LYS A 381 -2.53 22.54 15.05
N HIS A 382 -2.57 23.36 13.99
CA HIS A 382 -3.80 23.95 13.46
C HIS A 382 -4.49 23.10 12.39
N VAL A 383 -3.89 21.97 12.01
CA VAL A 383 -4.52 21.00 11.11
C VAL A 383 -5.54 20.22 11.92
N PRO A 384 -6.85 20.23 11.57
CA PRO A 384 -7.80 19.33 12.18
C PRO A 384 -7.25 17.92 11.99
N GLN A 385 -6.93 17.23 13.08
CA GLN A 385 -6.45 15.86 13.04
C GLN A 385 -7.47 15.03 12.27
N MET A 386 -7.25 14.83 10.97
CA MET A 386 -8.11 14.02 10.10
C MET A 386 -8.24 12.58 10.63
N VAL A 387 -7.34 12.21 11.52
CA VAL A 387 -7.20 10.92 12.21
C VAL A 387 -8.31 10.66 13.25
N ASN A 388 -9.04 11.68 13.73
CA ASN A 388 -10.07 11.51 14.77
C ASN A 388 -11.30 10.69 14.35
N PHE A 389 -11.44 10.34 13.06
CA PHE A 389 -12.58 9.55 12.57
C PHE A 389 -12.38 8.03 12.67
N LEU A 390 -11.13 7.54 12.65
CA LEU A 390 -10.86 6.09 12.72
C LEU A 390 -10.77 5.60 14.17
N GLY A 391 -10.12 6.37 15.05
CA GLY A 391 -10.02 6.02 16.49
C GLY A 391 -11.38 5.98 17.20
N LYS A 392 -12.28 6.93 16.90
CA LYS A 392 -13.59 7.00 17.58
C LYS A 392 -14.60 5.92 17.17
N LYS A 393 -14.52 5.38 15.93
CA LYS A 393 -15.43 4.31 15.49
C LYS A 393 -14.95 2.92 15.90
N MET A 394 -13.65 2.71 16.06
CA MET A 394 -13.11 1.42 16.52
C MET A 394 -13.21 1.24 18.04
N CYS A 395 -13.17 2.33 18.82
CA CYS A 395 -13.31 2.28 20.28
C CYS A 395 -14.77 2.36 20.80
N ALA A 396 -15.78 2.48 19.92
CA ALA A 396 -17.18 2.63 20.32
C ALA A 396 -17.98 1.31 20.41
N ASN A 397 -17.32 0.17 20.19
CA ASN A 397 -17.90 -1.14 20.50
C ASN A 397 -17.35 -1.58 21.86
N GLU A 398 -18.08 -1.27 22.93
CA GLU A 398 -17.71 -1.54 24.33
C GLU A 398 -17.75 -3.03 24.74
N ASP A 399 -17.83 -3.98 23.81
CA ASP A 399 -17.94 -5.42 24.12
C ASP A 399 -16.77 -6.27 23.59
N VAL A 400 -15.54 -5.75 23.59
CA VAL A 400 -14.34 -6.54 23.22
C VAL A 400 -13.30 -6.53 24.34
N GLU A 401 -13.69 -7.04 25.50
CA GLU A 401 -12.75 -7.54 26.50
C GLU A 401 -12.62 -9.07 26.37
N GLU A 402 -11.39 -9.55 26.53
CA GLU A 402 -10.90 -10.95 26.58
C GLU A 402 -10.31 -11.64 25.33
N ASN A 403 -10.23 -11.03 24.14
CA ASN A 403 -9.43 -11.64 23.06
C ASN A 403 -8.82 -10.65 22.03
N THR A 404 -8.36 -9.48 22.49
CA THR A 404 -7.68 -8.50 21.62
C THR A 404 -6.27 -8.98 21.24
N PRO A 405 -5.96 -9.20 19.94
CA PRO A 405 -4.61 -9.52 19.49
C PRO A 405 -3.63 -8.38 19.80
N GLY A 406 -2.34 -8.69 19.95
CA GLY A 406 -1.29 -7.77 20.41
C GLY A 406 -1.17 -6.45 19.65
N PHE A 407 -1.73 -6.32 18.45
CA PHE A 407 -1.78 -5.09 17.67
C PHE A 407 -2.68 -4.00 18.29
N MET A 408 -3.89 -4.34 18.75
CA MET A 408 -4.77 -3.40 19.47
C MET A 408 -4.11 -2.93 20.78
N LYS A 409 -3.42 -3.86 21.45
CA LYS A 409 -2.62 -3.55 22.64
C LYS A 409 -1.41 -2.66 22.32
N HIS A 410 -0.81 -2.79 21.14
CA HIS A 410 0.29 -1.93 20.68
C HIS A 410 -0.19 -0.53 20.31
N LEU A 411 -1.33 -0.39 19.62
CA LEU A 411 -1.98 0.90 19.36
C LEU A 411 -2.38 1.62 20.65
N MET A 412 -2.91 0.89 21.64
CA MET A 412 -3.21 1.43 22.97
C MET A 412 -1.94 1.75 23.78
N ASN A 413 -0.89 0.92 23.70
CA ASN A 413 0.39 1.15 24.40
C ASN A 413 1.24 2.27 23.80
N LEU A 414 0.93 2.75 22.58
CA LEU A 414 1.53 3.95 21.99
C LEU A 414 1.00 5.26 22.62
N GLY A 415 0.06 5.18 23.57
CA GLY A 415 -0.46 6.35 24.30
C GLY A 415 -1.23 7.32 23.41
N LEU A 416 -2.02 6.79 22.47
CA LEU A 416 -2.97 7.55 21.63
C LEU A 416 -4.33 7.70 22.32
#